data_AF-A0A953PPU9-F1
#
_entry.id   AF-A0A953PPU9-F1
#
_cell.length_a   1.000
_cell.length_b   1.000
_cell.length_c   1.000
_cell.angle_alpha   90.00
_cell.angle_beta   90.00
_cell.angle_gamma   90.00
#
_symmetry.space_group_name_H-M   'P 1'
#
loop_
_entity.id
_entity.type
_entity.pdbx_description
1 polymer ?
#
loop_
_entity_poly.entity_id
_entity_poly.type
_entity_poly.pdbx_seq_one_letter_code
_entity_poly.pdbx_strand_id
1 'polypeptide(L)'
;MPQPQKVLARIQSLDERLARLRTEKNRLMARAGHAERKRDTRRKILIGGAVLAAIDHEGVPVIRSLPELLRWLDTKLTRPHDRAAFDLSPT
;
A
#
# COMPACT_ATOMS: atom_id res chain seq x y z
N MET A 1 -43.45 29.88 -10.61
CA MET A 1 -42.55 29.69 -9.44
C MET A 1 -42.46 28.20 -9.13
N PRO A 2 -41.28 27.55 -9.15
CA PRO A 2 -41.16 26.16 -8.70
C PRO A 2 -41.58 26.08 -7.23
N GLN A 3 -42.42 25.11 -6.88
CA GLN A 3 -42.98 25.01 -5.53
C GLN A 3 -41.89 24.71 -4.49
N PRO A 4 -41.85 25.42 -3.34
CA PRO A 4 -40.77 25.33 -2.35
C PRO A 4 -40.54 23.91 -1.80
N GLN A 5 -41.59 23.07 -1.76
CA GLN A 5 -41.48 21.67 -1.35
C GLN A 5 -40.61 20.81 -2.31
N LYS A 6 -40.65 21.08 -3.62
CA LYS A 6 -39.82 20.34 -4.59
C LYS A 6 -38.33 20.64 -4.42
N VAL A 7 -38.02 21.88 -4.05
CA VAL A 7 -36.64 22.30 -3.77
C VAL A 7 -36.11 21.61 -2.50
N LEU A 8 -36.91 21.59 -1.43
CA LEU A 8 -36.56 20.89 -0.19
C LEU A 8 -36.35 19.38 -0.38
N ALA A 9 -37.26 18.73 -1.11
CA ALA A 9 -37.12 17.31 -1.44
C ALA A 9 -35.86 17.03 -2.27
N ARG A 10 -35.49 17.94 -3.18
CA ARG A 10 -34.26 17.81 -3.96
C ARG A 10 -33.01 17.97 -3.10
N ILE A 11 -33.01 18.91 -2.16
CA ILE A 11 -31.91 19.10 -1.20
C ILE A 11 -31.72 17.85 -0.35
N GLN A 12 -32.80 17.31 0.23
CA GLN A 12 -32.74 16.08 1.02
C GLN A 12 -32.19 14.89 0.21
N SER A 13 -32.66 14.71 -1.02
CA SER A 13 -32.16 13.64 -1.91
C SER A 13 -30.66 13.79 -2.22
N LEU A 14 -30.18 15.02 -2.38
CA LEU A 14 -28.76 15.31 -2.60
C LEU A 14 -27.93 15.06 -1.34
N ASP A 15 -28.42 15.45 -0.17
CA ASP A 15 -27.74 15.22 1.11
C ASP A 15 -27.60 13.73 1.42
N GLU A 16 -28.66 12.95 1.20
CA GLU A 16 -28.59 11.50 1.33
C GLU A 16 -27.58 10.87 0.37
N ARG A 17 -27.55 11.35 -0.89
CA ARG A 17 -26.60 10.86 -1.88
C ARG A 17 -25.16 11.22 -1.50
N LEU A 18 -24.95 12.43 -0.98
CA LEU A 18 -23.65 12.88 -0.48
C LEU A 18 -23.20 12.05 0.73
N ALA A 19 -24.09 11.75 1.67
CA ALA A 19 -23.82 10.91 2.82
C ALA A 19 -23.38 9.49 2.37
N ARG A 20 -24.12 8.87 1.43
CA ARG A 20 -23.75 7.56 0.87
C ARG A 20 -22.36 7.57 0.22
N LEU A 21 -22.07 8.59 -0.59
CA LEU A 21 -20.77 8.72 -1.26
C LEU A 21 -19.61 8.92 -0.28
N ARG A 22 -19.82 9.71 0.78
CA ARG A 22 -18.81 9.91 1.84
C ARG A 22 -18.48 8.61 2.56
N THR A 23 -19.51 7.82 2.91
CA THR A 23 -19.32 6.51 3.55
C THR A 23 -18.53 5.56 2.65
N GLU A 24 -18.87 5.48 1.36
CA GLU A 24 -18.15 4.62 0.43
C GLU A 24 -16.70 5.07 0.22
N LYS A 25 -16.47 6.39 0.08
CA LYS A 25 -15.11 6.95 0.03
C LYS A 25 -14.28 6.53 1.25
N ASN A 26 -14.82 6.71 2.45
CA ASN A 26 -14.11 6.39 3.68
C ASN A 26 -13.77 4.89 3.76
N ARG A 27 -14.70 4.03 3.32
CA ARG A 27 -14.47 2.58 3.24
C ARG A 27 -13.34 2.22 2.28
N LEU A 28 -13.32 2.83 1.09
CA LEU A 28 -12.26 2.60 0.10
C LEU A 28 -10.91 3.12 0.59
N MET A 29 -10.86 4.30 1.21
CA MET A 29 -9.63 4.84 1.80
C MET A 29 -9.10 3.95 2.93
N ALA A 30 -9.96 3.46 3.82
CA ALA A 30 -9.56 2.53 4.87
C ALA A 30 -8.95 1.25 4.28
N ARG A 31 -9.60 0.65 3.26
CA ARG A 31 -9.08 -0.53 2.56
C ARG A 31 -7.71 -0.27 1.92
N ALA A 32 -7.55 0.87 1.24
CA ALA A 32 -6.28 1.26 0.65
C ALA A 32 -5.17 1.42 1.71
N GLY A 33 -5.48 2.08 2.83
CA GLY A 33 -4.53 2.24 3.94
C GLY A 33 -4.15 0.92 4.62
N HIS A 34 -5.08 -0.05 4.71
CA HIS A 34 -4.76 -1.40 5.18
C HIS A 34 -3.86 -2.16 4.21
N ALA A 35 -4.13 -2.08 2.90
CA ALA A 35 -3.32 -2.73 1.88
C ALA A 35 -1.89 -2.16 1.87
N GLU A 36 -1.75 -0.84 2.00
CA GLU A 36 -0.44 -0.19 2.04
C GLU A 36 0.37 -0.58 3.28
N ARG A 37 -0.24 -0.56 4.47
CA ARG A 37 0.43 -1.03 5.69
C ARG A 37 0.87 -2.50 5.60
N LYS A 38 0.06 -3.35 4.97
CA LYS A 38 0.42 -4.76 4.75
C LYS A 38 1.62 -4.90 3.81
N ARG A 39 1.66 -4.11 2.71
CA ARG A 39 2.80 -4.06 1.80
C ARG A 39 4.07 -3.55 2.47
N ASP A 40 3.98 -2.43 3.18
CA ASP A 40 5.10 -1.84 3.94
C ASP A 40 5.65 -2.81 4.99
N THR A 41 4.77 -3.45 5.77
CA THR A 41 5.17 -4.47 6.76
C THR A 41 5.89 -5.64 6.09
N ARG A 42 5.38 -6.14 4.96
CA ARG A 42 6.03 -7.22 4.21
C ARG A 42 7.42 -6.82 3.71
N ARG A 43 7.57 -5.60 3.16
CA ARG A 43 8.88 -5.07 2.72
C ARG A 43 9.87 -5.00 3.87
N LYS A 44 9.45 -4.47 5.02
CA LYS A 44 10.29 -4.37 6.23
C LYS A 44 10.75 -5.75 6.72
N ILE A 45 9.85 -6.73 6.76
CA ILE A 45 10.18 -8.11 7.13
C ILE A 45 11.21 -8.71 6.17
N LEU A 46 11.02 -8.55 4.87
CA LEU A 46 11.93 -9.10 3.86
C LEU A 46 13.32 -8.45 3.90
N ILE A 47 13.39 -7.12 4.06
CA ILE A 47 14.66 -6.42 4.23
C ILE A 47 15.37 -6.92 5.50
N GLY A 48 14.66 -6.97 6.63
CA GLY A 48 15.24 -7.44 7.89
C GLY A 48 15.75 -8.87 7.81
N GLY A 49 14.95 -9.79 7.26
CA GLY A 49 15.35 -11.19 7.07
C GLY A 49 16.57 -11.34 6.15
N ALA A 50 16.61 -10.60 5.04
CA ALA A 50 17.76 -10.61 4.14
C ALA A 50 19.03 -10.05 4.80
N VAL A 51 18.91 -8.98 5.60
CA VAL A 51 20.05 -8.37 6.29
C VAL A 51 20.59 -9.29 7.37
N LEU A 52 19.72 -9.92 8.16
CA LEU A 52 20.12 -10.89 9.19
C LEU A 52 20.85 -12.08 8.56
N ALA A 53 20.30 -12.65 7.48
CA ALA A 53 20.94 -13.75 6.77
C ALA A 53 22.31 -13.34 6.18
N ALA A 54 22.44 -12.12 5.65
CA ALA A 54 23.71 -11.63 5.16
C ALA A 54 24.73 -11.43 6.28
N ILE A 55 24.32 -10.90 7.43
CA ILE A 55 25.22 -10.75 8.59
C ILE A 55 25.78 -12.12 9.02
N ASP A 56 24.95 -13.16 9.03
CA ASP A 56 25.35 -14.51 9.44
C ASP A 56 26.32 -15.19 8.46
N HIS A 57 26.21 -14.92 7.15
CA HIS A 57 26.97 -15.64 6.11
C HIS A 57 28.07 -14.82 5.40
N GLU A 58 27.89 -13.51 5.31
CA GLU A 58 28.68 -12.60 4.45
C GLU A 58 29.19 -11.36 5.21
N GLY A 59 28.62 -11.05 6.38
CA GLY A 59 28.88 -9.85 7.17
C GLY A 59 27.87 -8.71 6.92
N VAL A 60 28.11 -7.56 7.55
CA VAL A 60 27.17 -6.42 7.51
C VAL A 60 27.13 -5.80 6.11
N PRO A 61 25.98 -5.78 5.42
CA PRO A 61 25.87 -5.18 4.10
C PRO A 61 25.98 -3.66 4.17
N VAL A 62 26.81 -3.06 3.30
CA VAL A 62 26.93 -1.60 3.16
C VAL A 62 25.99 -1.12 2.06
N ILE A 63 24.86 -0.56 2.45
CA ILE A 63 23.82 -0.05 1.56
C ILE A 63 23.57 1.42 1.89
N ARG A 64 23.74 2.32 0.91
CA ARG A 64 23.66 3.77 1.12
C ARG A 64 22.48 4.43 0.40
N SER A 65 21.81 3.69 -0.48
CA SER A 65 20.69 4.22 -1.26
C SER A 65 19.63 3.16 -1.54
N LEU A 66 18.41 3.61 -1.86
CA LEU A 66 17.33 2.72 -2.25
C LEU A 66 17.64 1.90 -3.52
N PRO A 67 18.25 2.46 -4.59
CA PRO A 67 18.65 1.67 -5.76
C PRO A 67 19.69 0.58 -5.42
N GLU A 68 20.64 0.87 -4.52
CA GLU A 68 21.58 -0.15 -4.03
C GLU A 68 20.85 -1.26 -3.26
N LEU A 69 19.92 -0.89 -2.37
CA LEU A 69 19.09 -1.86 -1.66
C LEU A 69 18.34 -2.78 -2.63
N LEU A 70 17.71 -2.21 -3.67
CA LEU A 70 16.94 -2.99 -4.64
C LEU A 70 17.83 -3.95 -5.44
N ARG A 71 18.99 -3.49 -5.92
CA ARG A 71 19.96 -4.37 -6.62
C ARG A 71 20.47 -5.48 -5.70
N TRP A 72 20.71 -5.18 -4.44
CA TRP A 72 21.15 -6.17 -3.48
C TRP A 72 20.04 -7.18 -3.17
N LEU A 73 18.80 -6.73 -2.91
CA LEU A 73 17.64 -7.61 -2.71
C LEU A 73 17.36 -8.50 -3.91
N ASP A 74 17.62 -8.02 -5.12
CA ASP A 74 17.50 -8.80 -6.36
C ASP A 74 18.35 -10.08 -6.34
N THR A 75 19.52 -10.02 -5.69
CA THR A 75 20.42 -11.17 -5.51
C THR A 75 20.04 -12.09 -4.36
N LYS A 76 19.22 -11.62 -3.40
CA LYS A 76 18.88 -12.37 -2.18
C LYS A 76 17.48 -12.99 -2.22
N LEU A 77 16.52 -12.35 -2.87
CA LEU A 77 15.13 -12.80 -2.95
C LEU A 77 14.92 -13.70 -4.17
N THR A 78 14.62 -14.97 -3.93
CA THR A 78 14.35 -15.96 -5.00
C THR A 78 12.87 -16.26 -5.20
N ARG A 79 12.04 -16.04 -4.18
CA ARG A 79 10.61 -16.35 -4.23
C ARG A 79 9.85 -15.26 -5.02
N PRO A 80 9.04 -15.61 -6.04
CA PRO A 80 8.33 -14.62 -6.85
C PRO A 80 7.46 -13.65 -6.05
N HIS A 81 6.78 -14.14 -5.01
CA HIS A 81 5.95 -13.28 -4.16
C HIS A 81 6.79 -12.27 -3.35
N ASP A 82 8.01 -12.62 -2.95
CA ASP A 82 8.88 -11.70 -2.21
C ASP A 82 9.46 -10.65 -3.14
N ARG A 83 9.85 -11.05 -4.36
CA ARG A 83 10.31 -10.17 -5.43
C ARG A 83 9.24 -9.14 -5.83
N ALA A 84 7.98 -9.57 -5.92
CA ALA A 84 6.84 -8.69 -6.20
C ALA A 84 6.61 -7.60 -5.15
N ALA A 85 7.05 -7.77 -3.89
CA ALA A 85 6.93 -6.72 -2.87
C ALA A 85 7.82 -5.48 -3.15
N PHE A 86 8.79 -5.63 -4.06
CA PHE A 86 9.76 -4.62 -4.47
C PHE A 86 9.71 -4.32 -5.96
N ASP A 87 8.67 -4.78 -6.67
CA ASP A 87 8.52 -4.63 -8.12
C ASP A 87 9.71 -5.20 -8.93
N LEU A 88 10.34 -6.27 -8.41
CA LEU A 88 11.45 -6.96 -9.08
C LEU A 88 10.91 -8.01 -10.06
N SER A 89 11.61 -8.19 -11.19
CA SER A 89 11.26 -9.20 -12.20
C SER A 89 11.26 -10.60 -11.60
N PRO A 90 10.35 -11.51 -11.99
CA PRO A 90 10.42 -12.90 -11.55
C PRO A 90 11.71 -13.57 -12.07
N THR A 91 12.34 -14.37 -11.20
CA THR A 91 13.48 -15.26 -11.52
C THR A 91 13.00 -16.63 -11.93
#